data_AF-A0A7S2M8K6-F1
#
_entry.id   AF-A0A7S2M8K6-F1
#
_cell.length_a   1.000
_cell.length_b   1.000
_cell.length_c   1.000
_cell.angle_alpha   90.00
_cell.angle_beta   90.00
_cell.angle_gamma   90.00
#
_symmetry.space_group_name_H-M   'P 1'
#
loop_
_entity.id
_entity.type
_entity.pdbx_description
1 polymer ?
#
loop_
_entity_poly.entity_id
_entity_poly.type
_entity_poly.pdbx_seq_one_letter_code
_entity_poly.pdbx_strand_id
1 'polypeptide(L)'
;VQDAVRCPHLISAGLMAASPMALHGVAECCGCSPDLCGCDVFQNCCGDFPNALPRVPVRDGPALHKHVPPERWCVTYQDVRKFRKLVVRAMRRGTISSTPEDPFDHSDLVVGPSIATVTRQMIAPITKQKGNASWALMLHPEGLLCDVFVTHCWQEGVFEFADKVLHSWPSAASNAYCCMLSNP
;
A
#
# COMPACT_ATOMS: atom_id res chain seq x y z
N VAL A 1 9.45 -38.73 -35.28
CA VAL A 1 10.03 -40.02 -34.84
C VAL A 1 10.28 -39.83 -33.34
N GLN A 2 9.26 -40.12 -32.52
CA GLN A 2 9.22 -41.26 -31.57
C GLN A 2 10.25 -41.08 -30.43
N ASP A 3 10.00 -41.33 -29.15
CA ASP A 3 8.85 -41.76 -28.37
C ASP A 3 9.25 -41.58 -26.89
N ALA A 4 8.25 -41.55 -26.01
CA ALA A 4 8.32 -41.41 -24.56
C ALA A 4 8.97 -42.60 -23.82
N VAL A 5 9.52 -42.37 -22.61
CA VAL A 5 9.66 -43.39 -21.52
C VAL A 5 9.67 -42.67 -20.14
N ARG A 6 8.54 -42.61 -19.43
CA ARG A 6 8.09 -43.39 -18.23
C ARG A 6 8.70 -43.03 -16.86
N CYS A 7 7.81 -42.61 -15.96
CA CYS A 7 7.91 -42.73 -14.50
C CYS A 7 7.89 -44.20 -14.04
N PRO A 8 8.50 -44.50 -12.88
CA PRO A 8 8.19 -45.73 -12.17
C PRO A 8 7.71 -45.53 -10.71
N HIS A 9 6.89 -46.49 -10.29
CA HIS A 9 6.56 -46.94 -8.93
C HIS A 9 5.30 -46.43 -8.22
N LEU A 10 4.23 -47.23 -8.44
CA LEU A 10 3.23 -47.64 -7.45
C LEU A 10 3.78 -48.84 -6.65
N ILE A 11 3.63 -48.85 -5.31
CA ILE A 11 3.40 -50.09 -4.51
C ILE A 11 2.33 -49.83 -3.43
N SER A 12 1.31 -50.68 -3.53
CA SER A 12 0.17 -51.08 -2.69
C SER A 12 0.18 -50.95 -1.15
N ALA A 13 -0.93 -50.38 -0.66
CA ALA A 13 -1.91 -50.81 0.37
C ALA A 13 -1.51 -51.44 1.73
N GLY A 14 -2.09 -50.87 2.80
CA GLY A 14 -2.36 -51.49 4.10
C GLY A 14 -3.51 -50.79 4.87
N LEU A 15 -4.68 -51.46 4.92
CA LEU A 15 -5.85 -51.32 5.83
C LEU A 15 -5.41 -51.34 7.32
N MET A 16 -6.07 -50.86 8.39
CA MET A 16 -7.34 -50.16 8.71
C MET A 16 -7.17 -49.52 10.11
N ALA A 17 -7.80 -48.36 10.35
CA ALA A 17 -8.55 -48.06 11.59
C ALA A 17 -9.29 -46.70 11.46
N ALA A 18 -10.62 -46.73 11.47
CA ALA A 18 -11.52 -45.58 11.74
C ALA A 18 -11.68 -45.45 13.27
N SER A 19 -11.87 -44.31 13.95
CA SER A 19 -12.78 -43.13 13.84
C SER A 19 -12.43 -42.15 15.02
N PRO A 20 -13.08 -40.99 15.28
CA PRO A 20 -13.80 -40.04 14.43
C PRO A 20 -13.39 -38.56 14.62
N MET A 21 -13.78 -37.72 13.66
CA MET A 21 -14.12 -36.28 13.71
C MET A 21 -13.41 -35.34 14.72
N ALA A 22 -12.54 -34.48 14.17
CA ALA A 22 -12.58 -33.05 14.44
C ALA A 22 -12.09 -32.29 13.20
N LEU A 23 -13.04 -31.72 12.46
CA LEU A 23 -12.78 -30.75 11.38
C LEU A 23 -12.24 -29.46 12.02
N HIS A 24 -10.95 -29.22 11.90
CA HIS A 24 -10.39 -27.88 11.92
C HIS A 24 -9.86 -27.57 10.53
N GLY A 25 -10.60 -26.70 9.84
CA GLY A 25 -10.33 -26.27 8.48
C GLY A 25 -8.96 -25.61 8.40
N VAL A 26 -8.02 -26.32 7.80
CA VAL A 26 -6.90 -25.70 7.10
C VAL A 26 -7.48 -25.06 5.85
N ALA A 27 -7.49 -23.73 5.81
CA ALA A 27 -7.76 -23.00 4.60
C ALA A 27 -6.74 -23.44 3.53
N GLU A 28 -7.24 -23.92 2.40
CA GLU A 28 -6.44 -24.11 1.19
C GLU A 28 -5.81 -22.76 0.81
N CYS A 29 -4.54 -22.58 1.18
CA CYS A 29 -3.71 -21.52 0.64
C CYS A 29 -3.57 -21.79 -0.87
N CYS A 30 -3.80 -20.75 -1.67
CA CYS A 30 -3.70 -20.76 -3.13
C CYS A 30 -2.49 -21.58 -3.62
N GLY A 31 -2.70 -22.40 -4.64
CA GLY A 31 -1.71 -23.30 -5.26
C GLY A 31 -0.55 -22.61 -5.98
N CYS A 32 0.09 -21.63 -5.34
CA CYS A 32 1.35 -21.05 -5.78
C CYS A 32 2.50 -21.93 -5.32
N SER A 33 3.34 -22.38 -6.27
CA SER A 33 4.55 -23.13 -5.97
C SER A 33 5.47 -22.28 -5.08
N PRO A 34 6.00 -22.81 -3.97
CA PRO A 34 6.83 -22.07 -3.00
C PRO A 34 8.12 -21.49 -3.61
N ASP A 35 8.57 -22.02 -4.75
CA ASP A 35 9.81 -21.58 -5.40
C ASP A 35 9.66 -20.31 -6.27
N LEU A 36 8.42 -19.87 -6.55
CA LEU A 36 8.15 -18.68 -7.39
C LEU A 36 7.71 -17.46 -6.58
N CYS A 37 7.28 -17.65 -5.33
CA CYS A 37 6.95 -16.56 -4.44
C CYS A 37 8.05 -16.45 -3.40
N GLY A 38 8.94 -15.47 -3.56
CA GLY A 38 9.89 -15.06 -2.52
C GLY A 38 9.21 -14.42 -1.32
N CYS A 39 8.17 -15.07 -0.79
CA CYS A 39 7.43 -14.64 0.38
C CYS A 39 8.07 -15.25 1.62
N ASP A 40 8.80 -14.43 2.37
CA ASP A 40 9.22 -14.73 3.74
C ASP A 40 8.02 -15.17 4.58
N VAL A 41 8.25 -16.16 5.44
CA VAL A 41 7.30 -16.97 6.24
C VAL A 41 6.33 -16.18 7.15
N PHE A 42 6.32 -14.85 7.11
CA PHE A 42 5.55 -13.98 7.99
C PHE A 42 4.54 -13.04 7.31
N GLN A 43 4.27 -13.17 6.01
CA GLN A 43 3.41 -12.20 5.32
C GLN A 43 2.31 -12.83 4.47
N ASN A 44 1.11 -12.94 5.09
CA ASN A 44 -0.21 -13.13 4.50
C ASN A 44 -0.25 -12.90 2.96
N CYS A 45 -0.14 -13.99 2.20
CA CYS A 45 -0.07 -13.96 0.74
C CYS A 45 -1.38 -13.54 0.04
N CYS A 46 -2.50 -13.39 0.78
CA CYS A 46 -3.81 -13.12 0.18
C CYS A 46 -4.66 -12.13 0.99
N GLY A 47 -4.05 -11.19 1.73
CA GLY A 47 -4.81 -10.17 2.45
C GLY A 47 -5.35 -9.09 1.51
N ASP A 48 -6.68 -8.99 1.37
CA ASP A 48 -7.42 -7.91 0.67
C ASP A 48 -6.78 -6.53 0.90
N PHE A 49 -6.70 -5.70 -0.16
CA PHE A 49 -6.18 -4.33 -0.10
C PHE A 49 -6.69 -3.49 1.10
N PRO A 50 -7.97 -3.56 1.52
CA PRO A 50 -8.44 -2.91 2.74
C PRO A 50 -7.63 -3.26 4.02
N ASN A 51 -6.98 -4.42 4.10
CA ASN A 51 -6.16 -4.80 5.26
C ASN A 51 -4.73 -4.20 5.24
N ALA A 52 -4.27 -3.69 4.11
CA ALA A 52 -2.95 -3.06 3.98
C ALA A 52 -2.99 -1.54 4.24
N LEU A 53 -4.18 -0.93 4.18
CA LEU A 53 -4.37 0.47 4.50
C LEU A 53 -4.24 0.71 6.01
N PRO A 54 -3.85 1.93 6.43
CA PRO A 54 -3.99 2.35 7.82
C PRO A 54 -5.41 2.05 8.31
N ARG A 55 -5.52 1.31 9.42
CA ARG A 55 -6.81 1.03 10.09
C ARG A 55 -7.33 2.30 10.74
N VAL A 56 -7.86 3.19 9.91
CA VAL A 56 -8.40 4.49 10.31
C VAL A 56 -9.93 4.41 10.26
N PRO A 57 -10.64 4.89 11.30
CA PRO A 57 -12.09 4.97 11.29
C PRO A 57 -12.57 5.97 10.22
N VAL A 58 -13.76 5.75 9.68
CA VAL A 58 -14.44 6.74 8.83
C VAL A 58 -14.80 7.95 9.70
N ARG A 59 -14.56 9.17 9.20
CA ARG A 59 -14.86 10.42 9.90
C ARG A 59 -15.53 11.40 8.95
N ASP A 60 -16.21 12.42 9.48
CA ASP A 60 -16.71 13.54 8.69
C ASP A 60 -15.53 14.46 8.29
N GLY A 61 -14.96 14.20 7.12
CA GLY A 61 -13.82 14.96 6.58
C GLY A 61 -14.09 16.45 6.42
N PRO A 62 -15.22 16.88 5.81
CA PRO A 62 -15.60 18.28 5.77
C PRO A 62 -15.65 18.94 7.16
N ALA A 63 -16.23 18.27 8.17
CA ALA A 63 -16.22 18.79 9.52
C ALA A 63 -14.79 18.88 10.08
N LEU A 64 -13.93 17.89 9.85
CA LEU A 64 -12.52 17.93 10.28
C LEU A 64 -11.78 19.13 9.70
N HIS A 65 -11.87 19.38 8.39
CA HIS A 65 -11.19 20.53 7.77
C HIS A 65 -11.76 21.89 8.23
N LYS A 66 -13.01 21.92 8.72
CA LYS A 66 -13.57 23.15 9.31
C LYS A 66 -13.02 23.42 10.71
N HIS A 67 -12.75 22.39 11.51
CA HIS A 67 -12.33 22.53 12.90
C HIS A 67 -10.82 22.55 13.07
N VAL A 68 -10.08 21.78 12.27
CA VAL A 68 -8.62 21.73 12.30
C VAL A 68 -8.10 22.79 11.32
N PRO A 69 -7.31 23.77 11.78
CA PRO A 69 -6.83 24.82 10.90
C PRO A 69 -5.81 24.29 9.88
N PRO A 70 -5.67 24.89 8.69
CA PRO A 70 -4.85 24.37 7.60
C PRO A 70 -3.38 24.13 7.95
N GLU A 71 -2.77 24.96 8.80
CA GLU A 71 -1.40 24.78 9.29
C GLU A 71 -1.20 23.54 10.16
N ARG A 72 -2.28 22.79 10.43
CA ARG A 72 -2.25 21.52 11.15
C ARG A 72 -2.51 20.30 10.27
N TRP A 73 -2.70 20.45 8.96
CA TRP A 73 -2.94 19.31 8.06
C TRP A 73 -1.63 18.64 7.64
N CYS A 74 -0.80 18.26 8.62
CA CYS A 74 0.56 17.80 8.38
C CYS A 74 0.70 16.28 8.51
N VAL A 75 1.78 15.77 7.93
CA VAL A 75 2.23 14.39 8.03
C VAL A 75 3.59 14.32 8.71
N THR A 76 3.90 13.20 9.35
CA THR A 76 5.21 12.97 9.95
C THR A 76 6.21 12.39 8.93
N TYR A 77 7.51 12.43 9.26
CA TYR A 77 8.55 11.71 8.52
C TYR A 77 8.19 10.23 8.31
N GLN A 78 7.64 9.58 9.34
CA GLN A 78 7.24 8.16 9.26
C GLN A 78 6.07 7.94 8.31
N ASP A 79 5.15 8.89 8.20
CA ASP A 79 3.99 8.78 7.32
C ASP A 79 4.43 8.82 5.86
N VAL A 80 5.34 9.72 5.48
CA VAL A 80 5.91 9.77 4.12
C VAL A 80 6.62 8.45 3.78
N ARG A 81 7.42 7.92 4.72
CA ARG A 81 8.09 6.62 4.54
C ARG A 81 7.10 5.46 4.38
N LYS A 82 6.01 5.44 5.16
CA LYS A 82 4.96 4.43 5.06
C LYS A 82 4.16 4.59 3.76
N PHE A 83 3.87 5.83 3.37
CA PHE A 83 3.16 6.16 2.15
C PHE A 83 3.88 5.62 0.92
N ARG A 84 5.20 5.81 0.81
CA ARG A 84 6.02 5.20 -0.25
C ARG A 84 5.84 3.68 -0.34
N LYS A 85 5.87 2.98 0.80
CA LYS A 85 5.66 1.52 0.85
C LYS A 85 4.23 1.12 0.43
N LEU A 86 3.23 1.94 0.76
CA LEU A 86 1.85 1.71 0.35
C LEU A 86 1.69 1.83 -1.17
N VAL A 87 2.30 2.84 -1.79
CA VAL A 87 2.30 3.00 -3.26
C VAL A 87 2.92 1.78 -3.94
N VAL A 88 4.09 1.31 -3.48
CA VAL A 88 4.72 0.09 -4.02
C VAL A 88 3.77 -1.11 -3.95
N ARG A 89 3.06 -1.30 -2.83
CA ARG A 89 2.08 -2.38 -2.69
C ARG A 89 0.87 -2.19 -3.62
N ALA A 90 0.39 -0.96 -3.78
CA ALA A 90 -0.71 -0.64 -4.68
C ALA A 90 -0.35 -0.92 -6.14
N MET A 91 0.88 -0.60 -6.57
CA MET A 91 1.40 -0.95 -7.90
C MET A 91 1.48 -2.46 -8.12
N ARG A 92 2.07 -3.21 -7.16
CA ARG A 92 2.20 -4.67 -7.26
C ARG A 92 0.85 -5.40 -7.33
N ARG A 93 -0.20 -4.80 -6.79
CA ARG A 93 -1.57 -5.34 -6.79
C ARG A 93 -2.40 -4.86 -7.98
N GLY A 94 -1.85 -4.01 -8.84
CA GLY A 94 -2.58 -3.40 -9.96
C GLY A 94 -3.62 -2.36 -9.54
N THR A 95 -3.62 -1.91 -8.27
CA THR A 95 -4.46 -0.77 -7.83
C THR A 95 -3.97 0.54 -8.44
N ILE A 96 -2.65 0.67 -8.60
CA ILE A 96 -2.03 1.72 -9.40
C ILE A 96 -1.50 1.08 -10.68
N SER A 97 -1.97 1.55 -11.83
CA SER A 97 -1.57 1.09 -13.16
C SER A 97 -1.14 2.26 -14.05
N SER A 98 -0.18 2.00 -14.95
CA SER A 98 0.28 2.95 -15.96
C SER A 98 -0.90 3.46 -16.81
N THR A 99 -0.87 4.73 -17.19
CA THR A 99 -1.85 5.32 -18.12
C THR A 99 -1.12 5.92 -19.32
N PRO A 100 -1.82 6.25 -20.43
CA PRO A 100 -1.18 6.91 -21.57
C PRO A 100 -0.48 8.22 -21.21
N GLU A 101 -0.99 8.95 -20.21
CA GLU A 101 -0.42 10.21 -19.71
C GLU A 101 0.73 10.01 -18.72
N ASP A 102 0.89 8.80 -18.18
CA ASP A 102 1.90 8.44 -17.18
C ASP A 102 2.37 6.98 -17.41
N PRO A 103 3.19 6.76 -18.46
CA PRO A 103 3.64 5.43 -18.85
C PRO A 103 4.84 4.96 -18.00
N PHE A 104 4.66 4.89 -16.69
CA PHE A 104 5.71 4.43 -15.77
C PHE A 104 5.94 2.91 -15.86
N ASP A 105 7.18 2.48 -15.59
CA ASP A 105 7.52 1.07 -15.45
C ASP A 105 7.20 0.59 -14.02
N HIS A 106 6.48 -0.52 -13.89
CA HIS A 106 6.17 -1.14 -12.60
C HIS A 106 7.43 -1.64 -11.84
N SER A 107 8.53 -1.84 -12.56
CA SER A 107 9.83 -2.23 -11.98
C SER A 107 10.66 -1.03 -11.50
N ASP A 108 10.31 0.19 -11.90
CA ASP A 108 11.01 1.40 -11.50
C ASP A 108 10.65 1.77 -10.05
N LEU A 109 11.61 1.56 -9.16
CA LEU A 109 11.52 1.92 -7.76
C LEU A 109 12.22 3.24 -7.43
N VAL A 110 12.76 3.94 -8.42
CA VAL A 110 13.49 5.21 -8.26
C VAL A 110 12.58 6.40 -8.52
N VAL A 111 11.91 6.46 -9.67
CA VAL A 111 10.99 7.58 -10.01
C VAL A 111 9.56 7.20 -9.67
N GLY A 112 9.09 6.07 -10.22
CA GLY A 112 7.75 5.54 -9.98
C GLY A 112 6.64 6.35 -10.66
N PRO A 113 5.36 6.05 -10.37
CA PRO A 113 4.23 6.75 -10.96
C PRO A 113 4.21 8.22 -10.58
N SER A 114 3.66 9.05 -11.45
CA SER A 114 3.44 10.46 -11.14
C SER A 114 2.53 10.66 -9.92
N ILE A 115 2.72 11.76 -9.21
CA ILE A 115 1.85 12.15 -8.10
C ILE A 115 0.39 12.31 -8.56
N ALA A 116 0.15 12.79 -9.78
CA ALA A 116 -1.19 12.87 -10.36
C ALA A 116 -1.88 11.50 -10.44
N THR A 117 -1.16 10.48 -10.93
CA THR A 117 -1.66 9.11 -11.00
C THR A 117 -1.93 8.53 -9.62
N VAL A 118 -1.00 8.68 -8.69
CA VAL A 118 -1.15 8.19 -7.32
C VAL A 118 -2.33 8.87 -6.61
N THR A 119 -2.50 10.17 -6.82
CA THR A 119 -3.62 10.92 -6.24
C THR A 119 -4.95 10.39 -6.76
N ARG A 120 -5.08 10.25 -8.08
CA ARG A 120 -6.32 9.82 -8.74
C ARG A 120 -6.69 8.36 -8.44
N GLN A 121 -5.71 7.45 -8.48
CA GLN A 121 -5.97 6.02 -8.40
C GLN A 121 -5.90 5.47 -6.95
N MET A 122 -5.22 6.16 -6.03
CA MET A 122 -5.03 5.69 -4.67
C MET A 122 -5.53 6.67 -3.61
N ILE A 123 -4.98 7.90 -3.56
CA ILE A 123 -5.29 8.84 -2.46
C ILE A 123 -6.78 9.18 -2.45
N ALA A 124 -7.31 9.74 -3.54
CA ALA A 124 -8.69 10.22 -3.60
C ALA A 124 -9.73 9.11 -3.37
N PRO A 125 -9.61 7.90 -3.95
CA PRO A 125 -10.53 6.80 -3.63
C PRO A 125 -10.51 6.42 -2.15
N ILE A 126 -9.33 6.36 -1.53
CA ILE A 126 -9.19 5.98 -0.11
C ILE A 126 -9.77 7.06 0.79
N THR A 127 -9.38 8.32 0.58
CA THR A 127 -9.86 9.44 1.40
C THR A 127 -11.37 9.62 1.27
N LYS A 128 -11.93 9.42 0.08
CA LYS A 128 -13.38 9.39 -0.16
C LYS A 128 -14.08 8.31 0.66
N GLN A 129 -13.54 7.09 0.67
CA GLN A 129 -14.06 5.99 1.50
C GLN A 129 -13.93 6.25 3.02
N LYS A 130 -13.01 7.12 3.42
CA LYS A 130 -12.81 7.54 4.82
C LYS A 130 -13.53 8.83 5.19
N GLY A 131 -14.48 9.25 4.35
CA GLY A 131 -15.39 10.37 4.60
C GLY A 131 -14.86 11.72 4.12
N ASN A 132 -14.04 11.71 3.07
CA ASN A 132 -13.48 12.90 2.39
C ASN A 132 -12.58 13.76 3.29
N ALA A 133 -11.81 13.14 4.19
CA ALA A 133 -10.72 13.80 4.91
C ALA A 133 -9.46 13.81 4.03
N SER A 134 -8.60 14.82 4.10
CA SER A 134 -7.28 14.75 3.46
C SER A 134 -6.48 13.58 4.04
N TRP A 135 -5.45 13.11 3.32
CA TRP A 135 -4.64 12.00 3.81
C TRP A 135 -4.04 12.31 5.19
N ALA A 136 -3.60 13.55 5.40
CA ALA A 136 -3.10 14.04 6.68
C ALA A 136 -4.14 13.94 7.80
N LEU A 137 -5.34 14.50 7.63
CA LEU A 137 -6.39 14.48 8.66
C LEU A 137 -7.04 13.09 8.83
N MET A 138 -6.97 12.25 7.80
CA MET A 138 -7.32 10.84 7.93
C MET A 138 -6.41 10.17 8.98
N LEU A 139 -5.10 10.37 8.88
CA LEU A 139 -4.13 9.80 9.84
C LEU A 139 -4.17 10.51 11.21
N HIS A 140 -4.26 11.85 11.20
CA HIS A 140 -4.11 12.71 12.36
C HIS A 140 -5.33 13.63 12.52
N PRO A 141 -6.45 13.15 13.10
CA PRO A 141 -7.71 13.90 13.14
C PRO A 141 -7.66 15.17 13.98
N GLU A 142 -6.74 15.28 14.93
CA GLU A 142 -6.50 16.49 15.75
C GLU A 142 -5.51 17.47 15.07
N GLY A 143 -4.92 17.03 13.95
CA GLY A 143 -3.86 17.74 13.24
C GLY A 143 -2.51 17.76 13.95
N LEU A 144 -1.48 18.18 13.21
CA LEU A 144 -0.08 18.26 13.65
C LEU A 144 0.50 19.61 13.25
N LEU A 145 1.17 20.31 14.16
CA LEU A 145 1.80 21.61 13.87
C LEU A 145 2.80 21.49 12.72
N CYS A 146 2.71 22.39 11.73
CA CYS A 146 3.62 22.44 10.59
C CYS A 146 4.99 22.99 10.98
N ASP A 147 6.05 22.23 10.70
CA ASP A 147 7.44 22.71 10.78
C ASP A 147 8.00 23.01 9.38
N VAL A 148 7.57 22.24 8.37
CA VAL A 148 8.10 22.28 7.01
C VAL A 148 6.97 22.28 6.00
N PHE A 149 7.07 23.12 4.97
CA PHE A 149 6.14 23.14 3.85
C PHE A 149 6.78 22.49 2.62
N VAL A 150 6.08 21.52 2.02
CA VAL A 150 6.55 20.73 0.88
C VAL A 150 5.60 20.88 -0.30
N THR A 151 6.10 21.47 -1.38
CA THR A 151 5.43 21.51 -2.69
C THR A 151 5.92 20.37 -3.59
N HIS A 152 5.19 20.11 -4.66
CA HIS A 152 5.55 19.09 -5.64
C HIS A 152 5.04 19.48 -7.03
N CYS A 153 5.54 18.83 -8.06
CA CYS A 153 4.94 18.87 -9.39
C CYS A 153 4.00 17.67 -9.58
N TRP A 154 2.82 17.86 -10.19
CA TRP A 154 1.88 16.76 -10.43
C TRP A 154 2.46 15.64 -11.32
N GLN A 155 3.42 15.98 -12.18
CA GLN A 155 4.14 15.02 -13.04
C GLN A 155 5.39 14.42 -12.37
N GLU A 156 5.77 14.87 -11.16
CA GLU A 156 6.91 14.30 -10.43
C GLU A 156 6.63 12.85 -10.01
N GLY A 157 7.64 12.00 -10.12
CA GLY A 157 7.56 10.62 -9.66
C GLY A 157 7.43 10.55 -8.13
N VAL A 158 6.46 9.79 -7.63
CA VAL A 158 6.15 9.75 -6.19
C VAL A 158 7.25 9.12 -5.35
N PHE A 159 8.08 8.24 -5.93
CA PHE A 159 9.21 7.64 -5.22
C PHE A 159 10.37 8.62 -5.12
N GLU A 160 10.69 9.27 -6.24
CA GLU A 160 11.68 10.35 -6.29
C GLU A 160 11.31 11.46 -5.31
N PHE A 161 10.05 11.89 -5.32
CA PHE A 161 9.51 12.87 -4.38
C PHE A 161 9.71 12.42 -2.93
N ALA A 162 9.28 11.21 -2.57
CA ALA A 162 9.37 10.72 -1.20
C ALA A 162 10.83 10.62 -0.73
N ASP A 163 11.72 10.12 -1.58
CA ASP A 163 13.14 9.96 -1.25
C ASP A 163 13.82 11.33 -1.09
N LYS A 164 13.53 12.32 -1.94
CA LYS A 164 14.01 13.71 -1.79
C LYS A 164 13.53 14.36 -0.49
N VAL A 165 12.24 14.22 -0.17
CA VAL A 165 11.63 14.79 1.04
C VAL A 165 12.24 14.17 2.30
N LEU A 166 12.36 12.84 2.34
CA LEU A 166 12.95 12.14 3.48
C LEU A 166 14.43 12.47 3.64
N HIS A 167 15.18 12.56 2.54
CA HIS A 167 16.60 12.91 2.58
C HIS A 167 16.84 14.37 3.01
N SER A 168 15.94 15.28 2.65
CA SER A 168 16.06 16.71 2.94
C SER A 168 15.34 17.14 4.23
N TRP A 169 14.83 16.17 5.01
CA TRP A 169 14.05 16.46 6.21
C TRP A 169 14.91 17.11 7.29
N PRO A 170 14.63 18.35 7.74
CA PRO A 170 15.42 19.02 8.77
C PRO A 170 15.41 18.25 10.09
N SER A 171 16.56 18.12 10.75
CA SER A 171 16.68 17.33 11.99
C SER A 171 15.81 17.84 13.14
N ALA A 172 15.48 19.13 13.18
CA ALA A 172 14.63 19.74 14.19
C ALA A 172 13.13 19.71 13.84
N ALA A 173 12.77 19.31 12.61
CA ALA A 173 11.38 19.29 12.15
C ALA A 173 10.72 17.94 12.45
N SER A 174 9.50 17.98 12.97
CA SER A 174 8.70 16.77 13.27
C SER A 174 7.69 16.48 12.17
N ASN A 175 7.06 17.52 11.62
CA ASN A 175 5.93 17.39 10.70
C ASN A 175 6.07 18.30 9.47
N ALA A 176 5.52 17.84 8.36
CA ALA A 176 5.47 18.60 7.12
C ALA A 176 4.03 18.73 6.60
N TYR A 177 3.68 19.92 6.14
CA TYR A 177 2.55 20.11 5.24
C TYR A 177 2.99 19.69 3.84
N CYS A 178 2.30 18.72 3.25
CA CYS A 178 2.63 18.21 1.93
C CYS A 178 1.41 18.32 1.02
N CYS A 179 1.46 19.18 0.01
CA CYS A 179 0.25 19.59 -0.73
C CYS A 179 -0.62 18.43 -1.27
N MET A 180 -0.04 17.31 -1.70
CA MET A 180 -0.82 16.15 -2.21
C MET A 180 -1.48 15.32 -1.09
N LEU A 181 -0.96 15.41 0.15
CA LEU A 181 -1.44 14.65 1.30
C LEU A 181 -2.32 15.51 2.23
N SER A 182 -2.11 16.82 2.23
CA SER A 182 -2.76 17.77 3.13
C SER A 182 -4.08 18.31 2.57
N ASN A 183 -4.22 18.39 1.25
CA ASN A 183 -5.44 18.90 0.62
C ASN A 183 -6.47 17.78 0.38
N PRO A 184 -7.77 18.05 0.59
CA PRO A 184 -8.86 17.10 0.32
C PRO A 184 -9.10 16.84 -1.18
#